data_AF-A0A8S3J1Z2-F1
#
_entry.id   AF-A0A8S3J1Z2-F1
#
_cell.length_a   1.000
_cell.length_b   1.000
_cell.length_c   1.000
_cell.angle_alpha   90.00
_cell.angle_beta   90.00
_cell.angle_gamma   90.00
#
_symmetry.space_group_name_H-M   'P 1'
#
loop_
_entity.id
_entity.type
_entity.pdbx_description
1 polymer ?
#
loop_
_entity_poly.entity_id
_entity_poly.type
_entity_poly.pdbx_seq_one_letter_code
_entity_poly.pdbx_strand_id
1 'polypeptide(L)'
;MEIEQALIEGEHDLVFKQILDASESDQQKIRQLNDNLQLLIERMMTEKNSIRDEIDYTKHILFEFENELHKLEQNYRSSDEKILKTKEIIAVTRKNYEDLEFQLMVFETHCESELGKAEQHFQNEQKLVTQNAQIRQNTLQDLDHEQYIALYQAIMEKEKLQREKQKLKLAFKQK
;
A
#
# COMPACT_ATOMS: atom_id res chain seq x y z
N MET A 1 -40.51 -16.73 -22.56
CA MET A 1 -40.10 -15.59 -23.42
C MET A 1 -40.05 -14.26 -22.70
N GLU A 2 -41.12 -13.48 -22.50
CA GLU A 2 -40.99 -12.12 -21.88
C GLU A 2 -40.46 -12.16 -20.42
N ILE A 3 -40.77 -13.21 -19.66
CA ILE A 3 -40.28 -13.39 -18.28
C ILE A 3 -38.79 -13.78 -18.25
N GLU A 4 -38.31 -14.57 -19.23
CA GLU A 4 -36.90 -15.01 -19.28
C GLU A 4 -35.97 -13.87 -19.69
N GLN A 5 -36.40 -12.97 -20.57
CA GLN A 5 -35.61 -11.79 -20.96
C GLN A 5 -35.46 -10.78 -19.82
N ALA A 6 -36.54 -10.51 -19.07
CA ALA A 6 -36.48 -9.62 -17.91
C ALA A 6 -35.61 -10.19 -16.77
N LEU A 7 -35.53 -11.52 -16.65
CA LEU A 7 -34.63 -12.20 -15.71
C LEU A 7 -33.16 -12.05 -16.12
N ILE A 8 -32.83 -12.20 -17.41
CA ILE A 8 -31.47 -12.04 -17.94
C ILE A 8 -30.99 -10.58 -17.82
N GLU A 9 -31.83 -9.60 -18.15
CA GLU A 9 -31.47 -8.18 -17.99
C GLU A 9 -31.21 -7.82 -16.51
N GLY A 10 -32.02 -8.34 -15.58
CA GLY A 10 -31.83 -8.11 -14.15
C GLY A 10 -30.58 -8.78 -13.55
N GLU A 11 -30.15 -9.92 -14.09
CA GLU A 11 -28.92 -10.60 -13.67
C GLU A 11 -27.66 -9.86 -14.15
N HIS A 12 -27.68 -9.30 -15.36
CA HIS A 12 -26.56 -8.52 -15.88
C HIS A 12 -26.34 -7.21 -15.10
N ASP A 13 -27.41 -6.48 -14.78
CA ASP A 13 -27.33 -5.26 -13.97
C ASP A 13 -26.73 -5.52 -12.57
N LEU A 14 -27.07 -6.68 -11.98
CA LEU A 14 -26.52 -7.09 -10.70
C LEU A 14 -25.01 -7.36 -10.79
N VAL A 15 -24.56 -8.07 -11.82
CA VAL A 15 -23.14 -8.36 -12.04
C VAL A 15 -22.35 -7.07 -12.30
N PHE A 16 -22.91 -6.14 -13.08
CA PHE A 16 -22.29 -4.84 -13.36
C PHE A 16 -22.07 -4.04 -12.07
N LYS A 17 -23.08 -4.02 -11.18
CA LYS A 17 -22.98 -3.37 -9.88
C LYS A 17 -21.92 -4.01 -8.98
N GLN A 18 -21.87 -5.35 -8.92
CA GLN A 18 -20.85 -6.08 -8.16
C GLN A 18 -19.43 -5.76 -8.64
N ILE A 19 -19.25 -5.60 -9.95
CA ILE A 19 -17.97 -5.23 -10.57
C ILE A 19 -17.53 -3.81 -10.16
N LEU A 20 -18.46 -2.86 -10.12
CA LEU A 20 -18.20 -1.48 -9.67
C LEU A 20 -17.85 -1.44 -8.17
N ASP A 21 -18.69 -2.06 -7.33
CA ASP A 21 -18.48 -2.11 -5.88
C ASP A 21 -17.12 -2.75 -5.52
N ALA A 22 -16.74 -3.81 -6.24
CA ALA A 22 -15.44 -4.46 -6.06
C ALA A 22 -14.26 -3.55 -6.48
N SER A 23 -14.45 -2.72 -7.51
CA SER A 23 -13.42 -1.79 -7.98
C SER A 23 -13.20 -0.64 -6.98
N GLU A 24 -14.27 -0.13 -6.37
CA GLU A 24 -14.19 0.87 -5.30
C GLU A 24 -13.49 0.31 -4.06
N SER A 25 -13.82 -0.93 -3.68
CA SER A 25 -13.18 -1.62 -2.56
C SER A 25 -11.67 -1.76 -2.75
N ASP A 26 -11.22 -2.14 -3.95
CA ASP A 26 -9.80 -2.28 -4.26
C ASP A 26 -9.06 -0.93 -4.19
N GLN A 27 -9.67 0.15 -4.71
CA GLN A 27 -9.10 1.49 -4.58
C GLN A 27 -9.01 1.97 -3.12
N GLN A 28 -9.97 1.58 -2.29
CA GLN A 28 -9.93 1.91 -0.86
C GLN A 28 -8.80 1.17 -0.15
N LYS A 29 -8.58 -0.11 -0.45
CA LYS A 29 -7.46 -0.89 0.10
C LYS A 29 -6.10 -0.29 -0.27
N ILE A 30 -5.90 0.10 -1.53
CA ILE A 30 -4.65 0.75 -1.96
C ILE A 30 -4.43 2.06 -1.19
N ARG A 31 -5.46 2.88 -1.03
CA ARG A 31 -5.36 4.13 -0.26
C ARG A 31 -4.96 3.87 1.19
N GLN A 32 -5.62 2.93 1.85
CA GLN A 32 -5.29 2.53 3.23
C GLN A 32 -3.85 2.01 3.37
N LEU A 33 -3.38 1.21 2.41
CA LEU A 33 -1.99 0.72 2.40
C LEU A 33 -1.00 1.88 2.27
N ASN A 34 -1.30 2.86 1.42
CA ASN A 34 -0.46 4.04 1.25
C ASN A 34 -0.41 4.90 2.52
N ASP A 35 -1.56 5.12 3.16
CA ASP A 35 -1.65 5.87 4.42
C ASP A 35 -0.85 5.16 5.54
N ASN A 36 -0.95 3.83 5.63
CA ASN A 36 -0.21 3.04 6.60
C ASN A 36 1.31 3.10 6.35
N LEU A 37 1.74 3.04 5.08
CA LEU A 37 3.15 3.19 4.69
C LEU A 37 3.68 4.57 5.09
N GLN A 38 2.93 5.63 4.82
CA GLN A 38 3.30 6.99 5.18
C GLN A 38 3.48 7.15 6.70
N LEU A 39 2.54 6.65 7.48
CA LEU A 39 2.62 6.66 8.95
C LEU A 39 3.82 5.87 9.48
N LEU A 40 4.16 4.75 8.86
CA LEU A 40 5.33 3.95 9.23
C LEU A 40 6.63 4.74 8.99
N ILE A 41 6.76 5.37 7.81
CA ILE A 41 7.91 6.20 7.45
C ILE A 41 8.05 7.36 8.44
N GLU A 42 6.97 8.06 8.77
CA GLU A 42 6.99 9.18 9.71
C GLU A 42 7.44 8.77 11.12
N ARG A 43 6.98 7.61 11.60
CA ARG A 43 7.43 7.06 12.89
C ARG A 43 8.91 6.71 12.87
N MET A 44 9.37 6.00 11.82
CA MET A 44 10.77 5.64 11.68
C MET A 44 11.69 6.87 11.61
N MET A 45 11.29 7.91 10.89
CA MET A 45 12.04 9.16 10.80
C MET A 45 12.12 9.90 12.14
N THR A 46 11.03 9.88 12.91
CA THR A 46 10.98 10.51 14.24
C THR A 46 11.94 9.80 15.20
N GLU A 47 11.90 8.46 15.23
CA GLU A 47 12.77 7.66 16.10
C GLU A 47 14.26 7.78 15.69
N LYS A 48 14.54 7.75 14.38
CA LYS A 48 15.88 8.01 13.84
C LYS A 48 16.45 9.34 14.33
N ASN A 49 15.64 10.41 14.23
CA ASN A 49 16.07 11.73 14.64
C ASN A 49 16.30 11.81 16.15
N SER A 50 15.46 11.14 16.95
CA SER A 50 15.66 11.07 18.41
C SER A 50 17.00 10.43 18.77
N ILE A 51 17.35 9.28 18.16
CA ILE A 51 18.64 8.61 18.40
C ILE A 51 19.79 9.51 17.96
N ARG A 52 19.64 10.19 16.82
CA ARG A 52 20.67 11.11 16.30
C ARG A 52 20.92 12.29 17.23
N ASP A 53 19.87 12.89 17.77
CA ASP A 53 19.98 14.00 18.71
C ASP A 53 20.72 13.56 19.99
N GLU A 54 20.46 12.34 20.48
CA GLU A 54 21.18 11.76 21.62
C GLU A 54 22.66 11.50 21.33
N ILE A 55 23.00 11.03 20.12
CA ILE A 55 24.38 10.86 19.66
C ILE A 55 25.10 12.21 19.64
N ASP A 56 24.49 13.22 19.04
CA ASP A 56 25.09 14.56 18.91
C ASP A 56 25.32 15.19 20.30
N TYR A 57 24.36 15.02 21.23
CA TYR A 57 24.50 15.44 22.62
C TYR A 57 25.65 14.71 23.34
N THR A 58 25.69 13.38 23.25
CA THR A 58 26.72 12.57 23.92
C THR A 58 28.11 12.88 23.38
N LYS A 59 28.23 13.09 22.07
CA LYS A 59 29.46 13.50 21.40
C LYS A 59 29.96 14.87 21.88
N HIS A 60 29.05 15.81 22.08
CA HIS A 60 29.40 17.13 22.62
C HIS A 60 29.97 17.01 24.04
N ILE A 61 29.32 16.23 24.92
CA ILE A 61 29.80 15.99 26.28
C ILE A 61 31.19 15.35 26.28
N LEU A 62 31.40 14.34 25.44
CA LEU A 62 32.71 13.69 25.26
C LEU A 62 33.80 14.71 24.93
N PHE A 63 33.52 15.59 23.97
CA PHE A 63 34.45 16.64 23.57
C PHE A 63 34.76 17.61 24.72
N GLU A 64 33.77 18.00 25.53
CA GLU A 64 34.00 18.87 26.69
C GLU A 64 34.92 18.22 27.72
N PHE A 65 34.68 16.95 28.07
CA PHE A 65 35.52 16.23 29.02
C PHE A 65 36.92 15.97 28.50
N GLU A 66 37.08 15.64 27.22
CA GLU A 66 38.41 15.46 26.60
C GLU A 66 39.22 16.76 26.65
N ASN A 67 38.58 17.91 26.39
CA ASN A 67 39.23 19.22 26.52
C ASN A 67 39.59 19.55 27.97
N GLU A 68 38.73 19.25 28.93
CA GLU A 68 39.03 19.44 30.35
C GLU A 68 40.21 18.58 30.80
N LEU A 69 40.22 17.30 30.39
CA LEU A 69 41.34 16.40 30.66
C LEU A 69 42.64 16.96 30.11
N HIS A 70 42.64 17.44 28.86
CA HIS A 70 43.82 18.04 28.25
C HIS A 70 44.35 19.24 29.05
N LYS A 71 43.45 20.13 29.52
CA LYS A 71 43.83 21.26 30.39
C LYS A 71 44.37 20.80 31.73
N LEU A 72 43.79 19.77 32.33
CA LEU A 72 44.25 19.23 33.62
C LEU A 72 45.65 18.60 33.49
N GLU A 73 45.89 17.83 32.44
CA GLU A 73 47.18 17.18 32.16
C GLU A 73 48.29 18.20 31.87
N GLN A 74 47.97 19.35 31.25
CA GLN A 74 48.92 20.44 31.03
C GLN A 74 49.26 21.23 32.29
N ASN A 75 48.27 21.48 33.16
CA ASN A 75 48.42 22.38 34.31
C ASN A 75 48.88 21.69 35.59
N TYR A 76 48.67 20.38 35.74
CA TYR A 76 48.99 19.64 36.96
C TYR A 76 49.79 18.36 36.66
N ARG A 77 51.07 18.34 37.05
CA ARG A 77 51.86 17.10 37.15
C ARG A 77 51.52 16.24 38.39
N SER A 78 50.55 16.62 39.22
CA SER A 78 50.44 16.08 40.60
C SER A 78 49.03 15.92 41.20
N SER A 79 47.95 16.00 40.41
CA SER A 79 46.60 15.70 40.91
C SER A 79 46.06 14.44 40.24
N ASP A 80 46.62 13.28 40.62
CA ASP A 80 46.25 11.97 40.05
C ASP A 80 44.75 11.68 40.15
N GLU A 81 44.08 12.09 41.22
CA GLU A 81 42.69 11.72 41.48
C GLU A 81 41.68 12.40 40.53
N LYS A 82 41.85 13.69 40.23
CA LYS A 82 40.95 14.40 39.29
C LYS A 82 41.15 13.91 37.86
N ILE A 83 42.40 13.71 37.44
CA ILE A 83 42.75 13.18 36.12
C ILE A 83 42.15 11.78 35.96
N LEU A 84 42.26 10.93 37.00
CA LEU A 84 41.68 9.59 36.99
C LEU A 84 40.15 9.63 36.85
N LYS A 85 39.46 10.45 37.67
CA LYS A 85 38.00 10.61 37.60
C LYS A 85 37.53 11.11 36.23
N THR A 86 38.21 12.10 35.65
CA THR A 86 37.86 12.59 34.31
C THR A 86 38.08 11.51 33.25
N LYS A 87 39.15 10.70 33.34
CA LYS A 87 39.38 9.56 32.44
C LYS A 87 38.29 8.49 32.56
N GLU A 88 37.84 8.20 33.77
CA GLU A 88 36.73 7.27 34.00
C GLU A 88 35.43 7.77 33.37
N ILE A 89 35.10 9.06 33.54
CA ILE A 89 33.92 9.68 32.90
C ILE A 89 34.04 9.60 31.38
N ILE A 90 35.18 9.97 30.79
CA ILE A 90 35.41 9.86 29.34
C ILE A 90 35.21 8.43 28.85
N ALA A 91 35.74 7.44 29.57
CA ALA A 91 35.61 6.03 29.19
C ALA A 91 34.14 5.58 29.18
N VAL A 92 33.36 5.95 30.20
CA VAL A 92 31.93 5.64 30.28
C VAL A 92 31.15 6.35 29.17
N THR A 93 31.37 7.65 28.97
CA THR A 93 30.65 8.42 27.94
C THR A 93 31.00 7.93 26.54
N ARG A 94 32.27 7.54 26.29
CA ARG A 94 32.70 7.00 24.99
C ARG A 94 32.00 5.67 24.69
N LYS A 95 31.91 4.79 25.70
CA LYS A 95 31.14 3.56 25.57
C LYS A 95 29.67 3.84 25.24
N ASN A 96 29.03 4.78 25.94
CA ASN A 96 27.64 5.14 25.66
C ASN A 96 27.46 5.67 24.23
N TYR A 97 28.42 6.48 23.74
CA TYR A 97 28.43 6.97 22.36
C TYR A 97 28.53 5.82 21.34
N GLU A 98 29.47 4.89 21.55
CA GLU A 98 29.63 3.71 20.69
C GLU A 98 28.37 2.82 20.69
N ASP A 99 27.75 2.62 21.86
CA ASP A 99 26.51 1.85 22.01
C ASP A 99 25.34 2.54 21.28
N LEU A 100 25.26 3.87 21.29
CA LEU A 100 24.24 4.63 20.55
C LEU A 100 24.47 4.59 19.04
N GLU A 101 25.72 4.71 18.57
CA GLU A 101 26.05 4.55 17.15
C GLU A 101 25.67 3.15 16.65
N PHE A 102 25.93 2.11 17.46
CA PHE A 102 25.51 0.76 17.14
C PHE A 102 23.99 0.62 17.09
N GLN A 103 23.27 1.20 18.05
CA GLN A 103 21.80 1.22 18.05
C GLN A 103 21.25 1.90 16.81
N LEU A 104 21.82 3.03 16.40
CA LEU A 104 21.42 3.73 15.17
C LEU A 104 21.62 2.85 13.94
N MET A 105 22.77 2.17 13.82
CA MET A 105 23.05 1.27 12.70
C MET A 105 22.06 0.09 12.64
N VAL A 106 21.78 -0.54 13.78
CA VAL A 106 20.81 -1.64 13.87
C VAL A 106 19.40 -1.16 13.50
N PHE A 107 19.03 0.03 13.98
CA PHE A 107 17.76 0.66 13.66
C PHE A 107 17.63 0.93 12.16
N GLU A 108 18.64 1.55 11.53
CA GLU A 108 18.64 1.82 10.08
C GLU A 108 18.50 0.52 9.27
N THR A 109 19.23 -0.52 9.64
CA THR A 109 19.13 -1.84 8.99
C THR A 109 17.72 -2.43 9.12
N HIS A 110 17.11 -2.29 10.30
CA HIS A 110 15.74 -2.75 10.53
C HIS A 110 14.73 -1.97 9.68
N CYS A 111 14.86 -0.64 9.62
CA CYS A 111 14.03 0.21 8.77
C CYS A 111 14.13 -0.18 7.29
N GLU A 112 15.33 -0.38 6.75
CA GLU A 112 15.52 -0.81 5.36
C GLU A 112 14.81 -2.15 5.06
N SER A 113 14.93 -3.12 5.98
CA SER A 113 14.24 -4.40 5.87
C SER A 113 12.71 -4.23 5.87
N GLU A 114 12.15 -3.48 6.81
CA GLU A 114 10.70 -3.28 6.90
C GLU A 114 10.14 -2.50 5.71
N LEU A 115 10.86 -1.47 5.25
CA LEU A 115 10.52 -0.74 4.03
C LEU A 115 10.53 -1.65 2.80
N GLY A 116 11.53 -2.52 2.66
CA GLY A 116 11.59 -3.49 1.57
C GLY A 116 10.41 -4.48 1.57
N LYS A 117 10.00 -4.98 2.75
CA LYS A 117 8.81 -5.85 2.87
C LYS A 117 7.54 -5.10 2.50
N ALA A 118 7.41 -3.85 2.96
CA ALA A 118 6.22 -3.05 2.73
C ALA A 118 6.10 -2.64 1.24
N GLU A 119 7.22 -2.33 0.58
CA GLU A 119 7.29 -2.12 -0.87
C GLU A 119 6.86 -3.37 -1.64
N GLN A 120 7.39 -4.54 -1.29
CA GLN A 120 7.01 -5.79 -1.95
C GLN A 120 5.51 -6.08 -1.79
N HIS A 121 4.96 -5.87 -0.60
CA HIS A 121 3.54 -6.03 -0.35
C HIS A 121 2.70 -5.06 -1.21
N PHE A 122 3.10 -3.78 -1.27
CA PHE A 122 2.43 -2.79 -2.11
C PHE A 122 2.44 -3.14 -3.60
N GLN A 123 3.59 -3.57 -4.13
CA GLN A 123 3.72 -4.00 -5.52
C GLN A 123 2.82 -5.21 -5.83
N ASN A 124 2.73 -6.18 -4.92
CA ASN A 124 1.87 -7.34 -5.07
C ASN A 124 0.38 -6.94 -5.11
N GLU A 125 -0.05 -6.07 -4.19
CA GLU A 125 -1.42 -5.56 -4.15
C GLU A 125 -1.75 -4.76 -5.42
N GLN A 126 -0.85 -3.89 -5.88
CA GLN A 126 -1.04 -3.13 -7.12
C GLN A 126 -1.19 -4.05 -8.35
N LYS A 127 -0.40 -5.13 -8.40
CA LYS A 127 -0.49 -6.14 -9.45
C LYS A 127 -1.84 -6.87 -9.40
N LEU A 128 -2.28 -7.28 -8.21
CA LEU A 128 -3.57 -7.95 -8.02
C LEU A 128 -4.74 -7.04 -8.44
N VAL A 129 -4.72 -5.76 -8.06
CA VAL A 129 -5.75 -4.81 -8.46
C VAL A 129 -5.77 -4.60 -9.98
N THR A 130 -4.61 -4.53 -10.61
CA THR A 130 -4.51 -4.42 -12.08
C THR A 130 -5.05 -5.66 -12.79
N GLN A 131 -4.71 -6.84 -12.29
CA GLN A 131 -5.23 -8.11 -12.82
C GLN A 131 -6.74 -8.21 -12.63
N ASN A 132 -7.26 -7.87 -11.46
CA ASN A 132 -8.70 -7.87 -11.18
C ASN A 132 -9.44 -6.85 -12.06
N ALA A 133 -8.86 -5.67 -12.29
CA ALA A 133 -9.41 -4.68 -13.21
C ALA A 133 -9.50 -5.22 -14.65
N GLN A 134 -8.46 -5.90 -15.13
CA GLN A 134 -8.47 -6.53 -16.46
C GLN A 134 -9.53 -7.64 -16.57
N ILE A 135 -9.63 -8.50 -15.56
CA ILE A 135 -10.66 -9.56 -15.51
C ILE A 135 -12.04 -8.94 -15.59
N ARG A 136 -12.32 -7.93 -14.75
CA ARG A 136 -13.60 -7.21 -14.75
C ARG A 136 -13.90 -6.58 -16.11
N GLN A 137 -12.92 -5.95 -16.74
CA GLN A 137 -13.09 -5.35 -18.07
C GLN A 137 -13.44 -6.40 -19.13
N ASN A 138 -12.74 -7.54 -19.14
CA ASN A 138 -13.02 -8.62 -20.08
C ASN A 138 -14.43 -9.19 -19.84
N THR A 139 -14.81 -9.44 -18.59
CA THR A 139 -16.15 -9.93 -18.23
C THR A 139 -17.24 -8.96 -18.68
N LEU A 140 -17.03 -7.64 -18.53
CA LEU A 140 -17.98 -6.65 -19.03
C LEU A 140 -18.14 -6.71 -20.55
N GLN A 141 -17.03 -6.84 -21.29
CA GLN A 141 -17.06 -6.96 -22.75
C GLN A 141 -17.79 -8.23 -23.21
N ASP A 142 -17.56 -9.35 -22.53
CA ASP A 142 -18.24 -10.62 -22.82
C ASP A 142 -19.76 -10.49 -22.56
N LEU A 143 -20.15 -9.89 -21.42
CA LEU A 143 -21.56 -9.66 -21.08
C LEU A 143 -22.26 -8.72 -22.06
N ASP A 144 -21.61 -7.62 -22.47
CA ASP A 144 -22.15 -6.71 -23.49
C ASP A 144 -22.35 -7.43 -24.84
N HIS A 145 -21.41 -8.30 -25.20
CA HIS A 145 -21.50 -9.09 -26.43
C HIS A 145 -22.65 -10.10 -26.38
N GLU A 146 -22.82 -10.80 -25.26
CA GLU A 146 -23.93 -11.73 -25.04
C GLU A 146 -25.29 -11.02 -25.10
N GLN A 147 -25.42 -9.84 -24.48
CA GLN A 147 -26.63 -9.03 -24.56
C GLN A 147 -26.96 -8.62 -26.01
N TYR A 148 -25.94 -8.20 -26.77
CA TYR A 148 -26.13 -7.83 -28.16
C TYR A 148 -26.64 -9.01 -29.01
N ILE A 149 -26.06 -10.20 -28.83
CA ILE A 149 -26.51 -11.42 -29.53
C ILE A 149 -27.95 -11.76 -29.15
N ALA A 150 -28.28 -11.72 -27.85
CA ALA A 150 -29.62 -12.02 -27.36
C ALA A 150 -30.67 -11.05 -27.93
N LEU A 151 -30.36 -9.75 -27.95
CA LEU A 151 -31.24 -8.74 -28.55
C LEU A 151 -31.43 -8.98 -30.05
N TYR A 152 -30.36 -9.26 -30.78
CA TYR A 152 -30.43 -9.53 -32.22
C TYR A 152 -31.30 -10.76 -32.53
N GLN A 153 -31.14 -11.85 -31.76
CA GLN A 153 -31.98 -13.05 -31.90
C GLN A 153 -33.46 -12.75 -31.63
N ALA A 154 -33.76 -11.96 -30.59
CA ALA A 154 -35.12 -11.55 -30.25
C ALA A 154 -35.79 -10.72 -31.37
N ILE A 155 -35.04 -9.81 -31.99
CA ILE A 155 -35.51 -9.02 -33.15
C ILE A 155 -35.85 -9.95 -34.32
N MET A 156 -34.95 -10.87 -34.66
CA MET A 156 -35.13 -11.82 -35.74
C MET A 156 -36.35 -12.74 -35.51
N GLU A 157 -36.54 -13.22 -34.28
CA GLU A 157 -37.68 -14.06 -33.93
C GLU A 157 -39.01 -13.30 -33.97
N LYS A 158 -39.03 -12.06 -33.46
CA LYS A 158 -40.19 -11.17 -33.56
C LYS A 158 -40.59 -10.93 -35.02
N GLU A 159 -39.63 -10.67 -35.90
CA GLU A 159 -39.90 -10.51 -37.34
C GLU A 159 -40.47 -11.79 -37.95
N LYS A 160 -39.91 -12.96 -37.62
CA LYS A 160 -40.41 -14.26 -38.09
C LYS A 160 -41.86 -14.48 -37.66
N LEU A 161 -42.17 -14.28 -36.39
CA LEU A 161 -43.53 -14.39 -35.85
C LEU A 161 -44.48 -13.39 -36.50
N GLN A 162 -44.02 -12.18 -36.80
CA GLN A 162 -44.82 -11.17 -37.51
C GLN A 162 -45.14 -11.59 -38.95
N ARG A 163 -44.20 -12.20 -39.66
CA ARG A 163 -44.41 -12.77 -41.00
C ARG A 163 -45.39 -13.95 -40.95
N GLU A 164 -45.27 -14.85 -39.98
CA GLU A 164 -46.20 -15.97 -39.80
C GLU A 164 -47.61 -15.48 -39.48
N LYS A 165 -47.76 -14.49 -38.58
CA LYS A 165 -49.04 -13.84 -38.28
C LYS A 165 -49.70 -13.25 -39.52
N GLN A 166 -48.93 -12.62 -40.41
CA GLN A 166 -49.45 -12.09 -41.68
C GLN A 166 -49.91 -13.20 -42.63
N LYS A 167 -49.15 -14.29 -42.76
CA LYS A 167 -49.53 -15.47 -43.56
C LYS A 167 -50.84 -16.09 -43.06
N LEU A 168 -50.97 -16.28 -41.75
CA LEU A 168 -52.20 -16.80 -41.14
C LEU A 168 -53.40 -15.87 -41.41
N LYS A 169 -53.23 -14.55 -41.24
CA LYS A 169 -54.29 -13.57 -41.57
C LYS A 169 -54.76 -13.66 -43.02
N LEU A 170 -53.86 -13.89 -43.97
CA LEU A 170 -54.21 -14.07 -45.37
C LEU A 170 -54.97 -15.39 -45.60
N ALA A 171 -54.51 -16.49 -44.99
CA ALA A 171 -55.16 -17.79 -45.10
C ALA A 171 -56.60 -17.78 -44.56
N PHE A 172 -56.87 -17.05 -43.46
CA PHE A 172 -58.22 -16.90 -42.91
C PHE A 172 -59.14 -15.98 -43.70
N LYS A 173 -58.62 -15.10 -44.58
CA LYS A 173 -59.43 -14.26 -45.48
C LYS A 173 -59.87 -14.98 -46.77
N GLN A 174 -59.27 -16.14 -47.07
CA GLN A 174 -59.54 -16.92 -48.28
C GLN A 174 -60.45 -18.14 -48.03
N LYS A 175 -60.93 -18.31 -46.79
CA LYS A 175 -62.03 -19.21 -46.42
C LYS A 175 -63.29 -18.38 -46.16
#